data_AF-A0A3M1DC93-F1
#
_entry.id   AF-A0A3M1DC93-F1
#
_cell.length_a   1.000
_cell.length_b   1.000
_cell.length_c   1.000
_cell.angle_alpha   90.00
_cell.angle_beta   90.00
_cell.angle_gamma   90.00
#
_symmetry.space_group_name_H-M   'P 1'
#
loop_
_entity.id
_entity.type
_entity.pdbx_description
1 polymer ?
#
loop_
_entity_poly.entity_id
_entity_poly.type
_entity_poly.pdbx_seq_one_letter_code
_entity_poly.pdbx_strand_id
1 'polypeptide(L)'
;MSEATVVIEVENVNRPPAFPADFPSSLTAQEGDTLRIDTSGISDPDGDDVHVTVSEPFDEQGVWHTQEGDAGTYAVDVIATDGEAIAKRRVAVEVKMVNTAPVLEPIDDITVSEGETIRLPLVASDREGDPLVFEVDGWMQEAEYTTTYDDAGEHTVRVTVTDGQLIDSQVVHITVLNKNRPPVFKVPA
;
A
#
# COMPACT_ATOMS: atom_id res chain seq x y z
N MET A 1 -69.46 12.16 -41.90
CA MET A 1 -69.14 12.24 -40.47
C MET A 1 -67.77 12.91 -40.40
N SER A 2 -67.70 14.14 -39.91
CA SER A 2 -66.42 14.84 -39.74
C SER A 2 -65.82 14.42 -38.40
N GLU A 3 -64.62 13.86 -38.42
CA GLU A 3 -63.86 13.63 -37.20
C GLU A 3 -63.38 14.97 -36.65
N ALA A 4 -63.66 15.22 -35.38
CA ALA A 4 -63.09 16.35 -34.65
C ALA A 4 -61.85 15.82 -33.92
N THR A 5 -60.69 16.38 -34.24
CA THR A 5 -59.45 16.08 -33.51
C THR A 5 -59.38 17.01 -32.31
N VAL A 6 -59.31 16.43 -31.10
CA VAL A 6 -59.02 17.17 -29.87
C VAL A 6 -57.50 17.18 -29.70
N VAL A 7 -56.91 18.37 -29.66
CA VAL A 7 -55.50 18.55 -29.29
C VAL A 7 -55.45 18.77 -27.79
N ILE A 8 -54.78 17.88 -27.07
CA ILE A 8 -54.46 18.06 -25.66
C ILE A 8 -53.03 18.58 -25.62
N GLU A 9 -52.86 19.82 -25.17
CA GLU A 9 -51.54 20.38 -24.86
C GLU A 9 -51.23 20.05 -23.39
N VAL A 10 -50.17 19.28 -23.17
CA VAL A 10 -49.65 19.01 -21.83
C VAL A 10 -48.44 19.93 -21.64
N GLU A 11 -48.51 20.81 -20.63
CA GLU A 11 -47.36 21.63 -20.25
C GLU A 11 -46.30 20.74 -19.61
N ASN A 12 -45.06 20.83 -20.10
CA ASN A 12 -43.96 20.09 -19.49
C ASN A 12 -43.57 20.76 -18.18
N VAL A 13 -43.50 19.98 -17.10
CA VAL A 13 -42.98 20.41 -15.80
C VAL A 13 -41.64 19.72 -15.62
N ASN A 14 -40.61 20.49 -15.27
CA ASN A 14 -39.26 19.98 -15.11
C ASN A 14 -39.20 18.81 -14.10
N ARG A 15 -38.49 17.74 -14.45
CA ARG A 15 -38.16 16.60 -13.58
C ARG A 15 -36.65 16.58 -13.33
N PRO A 16 -36.21 16.23 -12.11
CA PRO A 16 -34.79 16.20 -11.81
C PRO A 16 -34.03 15.15 -12.65
N PRO A 17 -32.70 15.32 -12.78
CA PRO A 17 -31.84 14.32 -13.39
C PRO A 17 -32.00 12.93 -12.75
N ALA A 18 -31.89 11.88 -13.57
CA ALA A 18 -32.04 10.50 -13.13
C ALA A 18 -30.72 9.74 -13.24
N PHE A 19 -30.41 8.95 -12.20
CA PHE A 19 -29.33 7.98 -12.24
C PHE A 19 -29.80 6.68 -12.91
N PRO A 20 -28.93 5.96 -13.62
CA PRO A 20 -29.29 4.67 -14.18
C PRO A 20 -29.54 3.64 -13.06
N ALA A 21 -30.37 2.64 -13.35
CA ALA A 21 -30.82 1.67 -12.35
C ALA A 21 -29.66 0.84 -11.77
N ASP A 22 -28.67 0.55 -12.60
CA ASP A 22 -27.44 -0.18 -12.32
C ASP A 22 -26.29 0.70 -11.81
N PHE A 23 -26.53 1.99 -11.53
CA PHE A 23 -25.51 2.87 -10.96
C PHE A 23 -24.99 2.29 -9.63
N PRO A 24 -23.67 2.19 -9.46
CA PRO A 24 -23.08 1.46 -8.34
C PRO A 24 -23.43 2.11 -7.00
N SER A 25 -23.74 1.28 -6.00
CA SER A 25 -23.81 1.70 -4.59
C SER A 25 -22.46 1.64 -3.90
N SER A 26 -21.52 0.86 -4.44
CA SER A 26 -20.19 0.70 -3.88
C SER A 26 -19.15 0.33 -4.93
N LEU A 27 -17.89 0.67 -4.65
CA LEU A 27 -16.71 0.26 -5.39
C LEU A 27 -15.65 -0.27 -4.43
N THR A 28 -14.79 -1.17 -4.91
CA THR A 28 -13.65 -1.69 -4.15
C THR A 28 -12.41 -1.61 -5.02
N ALA A 29 -11.29 -1.24 -4.40
CA ALA A 29 -9.96 -1.18 -5.01
C ALA A 29 -8.90 -1.63 -4.02
N GLN A 30 -7.69 -1.84 -4.51
CA GLN A 30 -6.47 -1.89 -3.72
C GLN A 30 -5.70 -0.56 -3.86
N GLU A 31 -4.81 -0.27 -2.92
CA GLU A 31 -3.85 0.84 -3.07
C GLU A 31 -3.04 0.66 -4.37
N GLY A 32 -2.90 1.73 -5.16
CA GLY A 32 -2.25 1.71 -6.48
C GLY A 32 -3.18 1.46 -7.66
N ASP A 33 -4.45 1.09 -7.42
CA ASP A 33 -5.46 0.96 -8.48
C ASP A 33 -5.95 2.31 -8.99
N THR A 34 -6.60 2.29 -10.17
CA THR A 34 -7.35 3.43 -10.68
C THR A 34 -8.84 3.13 -10.66
N LEU A 35 -9.59 3.89 -9.87
CA LEU A 35 -11.05 3.85 -9.83
C LEU A 35 -11.65 4.88 -10.77
N ARG A 36 -12.80 4.53 -11.34
CA ARG A 36 -13.64 5.43 -12.15
C ARG A 36 -15.10 5.28 -11.77
N ILE A 37 -15.79 6.41 -11.58
CA ILE A 37 -17.24 6.44 -11.50
C ILE A 37 -17.76 6.83 -12.88
N ASP A 38 -18.41 5.87 -13.54
CA ASP A 38 -19.05 6.14 -14.83
C ASP A 38 -20.34 6.96 -14.62
N THR A 39 -20.30 8.22 -15.07
CA THR A 39 -21.42 9.17 -15.00
C THR A 39 -22.18 9.30 -16.31
N SER A 40 -21.75 8.60 -17.38
CA SER A 40 -22.31 8.77 -18.73
C SER A 40 -23.77 8.35 -18.86
N GLY A 41 -24.26 7.49 -17.96
CA GLY A 41 -25.66 7.07 -17.91
C GLY A 41 -26.59 8.00 -17.14
N ILE A 42 -26.09 9.10 -16.57
CA ILE A 42 -26.91 10.09 -15.87
C ILE A 42 -27.51 11.03 -16.92
N SER A 43 -28.83 11.17 -16.91
CA SER A 43 -29.57 11.94 -17.90
C SER A 43 -30.78 12.62 -17.30
N ASP A 44 -31.25 13.68 -17.93
CA ASP A 44 -32.52 14.30 -17.57
C ASP A 44 -33.71 13.67 -18.33
N PRO A 45 -34.80 13.30 -17.66
CA PRO A 45 -35.99 12.76 -18.31
C PRO A 45 -36.68 13.72 -19.30
N ASP A 46 -36.47 15.03 -19.16
CA ASP A 46 -37.00 16.09 -20.02
C ASP A 46 -36.04 16.46 -21.16
N GLY A 47 -34.82 15.92 -21.13
CA GLY A 47 -33.79 16.13 -22.16
C GLY A 47 -32.95 17.38 -21.95
N ASP A 48 -33.02 17.98 -20.77
CA ASP A 48 -32.17 19.10 -20.36
C ASP A 48 -30.70 18.69 -20.17
N ASP A 49 -29.80 19.66 -20.32
CA ASP A 49 -28.36 19.45 -20.13
C ASP A 49 -28.05 19.18 -18.65
N VAL A 50 -27.41 18.06 -18.36
CA VAL A 50 -27.04 17.67 -16.99
C VAL A 50 -25.58 17.98 -16.71
N HIS A 51 -25.33 18.76 -15.66
CA HIS A 51 -24.00 18.90 -15.07
C HIS A 51 -23.83 17.91 -13.91
N VAL A 52 -22.76 17.12 -13.95
CA VAL A 52 -22.45 16.12 -12.93
C VAL A 52 -21.14 16.47 -12.22
N THR A 53 -21.16 16.41 -10.89
CA THR A 53 -19.98 16.54 -10.05
C THR A 53 -19.82 15.30 -9.19
N VAL A 54 -18.59 14.85 -9.02
CA VAL A 54 -18.21 13.77 -8.10
C VAL A 54 -17.37 14.38 -6.99
N SER A 55 -17.69 14.09 -5.73
CA SER A 55 -16.90 14.61 -4.61
C SER A 55 -15.51 13.97 -4.54
N GLU A 56 -14.60 14.62 -3.81
CA GLU A 56 -13.31 14.05 -3.44
C GLU A 56 -13.47 12.63 -2.84
N PRO A 57 -12.49 11.73 -3.04
CA PRO A 57 -11.14 11.97 -3.60
C PRO A 57 -11.06 11.88 -5.14
N PHE A 58 -12.18 11.76 -5.86
CA PHE A 58 -12.19 11.75 -7.32
C PHE A 58 -11.91 13.15 -7.89
N ASP A 59 -11.26 13.18 -9.06
CA ASP A 59 -11.06 14.40 -9.84
C ASP A 59 -12.34 14.83 -10.60
N GLU A 60 -12.26 15.95 -11.31
CA GLU A 60 -13.37 16.47 -12.13
C GLU A 60 -13.82 15.51 -13.24
N GLN A 61 -12.97 14.56 -13.63
CA GLN A 61 -13.28 13.53 -14.62
C GLN A 61 -13.89 12.27 -13.98
N GLY A 62 -14.10 12.25 -12.66
CA GLY A 62 -14.61 11.09 -11.94
C GLY A 62 -13.59 9.96 -11.88
N VAL A 63 -12.30 10.27 -11.92
CA VAL A 63 -11.19 9.32 -11.79
C VAL A 63 -10.46 9.53 -10.47
N TRP A 64 -10.08 8.44 -9.83
CA TRP A 64 -9.20 8.47 -8.67
C TRP A 64 -8.07 7.45 -8.86
N HIS A 65 -6.83 7.93 -8.83
CA HIS A 65 -5.63 7.10 -8.77
C HIS A 65 -5.28 6.91 -7.29
N THR A 66 -5.58 5.73 -6.74
CA THR A 66 -5.24 5.44 -5.33
C THR A 66 -3.73 5.25 -5.21
N GLN A 67 -3.18 5.56 -4.05
CA GLN A 67 -1.77 5.38 -3.73
C GLN A 67 -1.59 4.71 -2.37
N GLU A 68 -0.34 4.39 -2.04
CA GLU A 68 0.02 3.95 -0.70
C GLU A 68 -0.40 5.00 0.34
N GLY A 69 -1.17 4.57 1.33
CA GLY A 69 -1.75 5.42 2.39
C GLY A 69 -3.24 5.74 2.18
N ASP A 70 -3.81 5.43 1.02
CA ASP A 70 -5.23 5.65 0.73
C ASP A 70 -6.14 4.51 1.21
N ALA A 71 -5.60 3.48 1.87
CA ALA A 71 -6.41 2.41 2.45
C ALA A 71 -7.47 2.97 3.41
N GLY A 72 -8.73 2.61 3.19
CA GLY A 72 -9.84 3.13 3.99
C GLY A 72 -11.19 3.02 3.32
N THR A 73 -12.19 3.63 3.96
CA THR A 73 -13.56 3.73 3.43
C THR A 73 -13.93 5.17 3.19
N TYR A 74 -14.42 5.46 1.99
CA TYR A 74 -14.78 6.80 1.53
C TYR A 74 -16.26 6.83 1.15
N ALA A 75 -16.94 7.91 1.53
CA ALA A 75 -18.31 8.18 1.13
C ALA A 75 -18.32 9.24 0.04
N VAL A 76 -18.48 8.81 -1.21
CA VAL A 76 -18.42 9.69 -2.37
C VAL A 76 -19.81 10.07 -2.81
N ASP A 77 -20.05 11.37 -2.92
CA ASP A 77 -21.33 11.92 -3.34
C ASP A 77 -21.25 12.29 -4.83
N VAL A 78 -22.14 11.71 -5.63
CA VAL A 78 -22.35 12.05 -7.03
C VAL A 78 -23.60 12.92 -7.12
N ILE A 79 -23.45 14.12 -7.65
CA ILE A 79 -24.51 15.13 -7.72
C ILE A 79 -24.73 15.47 -9.18
N ALA A 80 -25.98 15.40 -9.62
CA ALA A 80 -26.41 15.75 -10.96
C ALA A 80 -27.43 16.89 -10.87
N THR A 81 -27.27 17.91 -11.71
CA THR A 81 -28.16 19.06 -11.76
C THR A 81 -28.42 19.50 -13.20
N ASP A 82 -29.66 19.87 -13.48
CA ASP A 82 -30.15 20.49 -14.72
C ASP A 82 -30.18 22.04 -14.63
N GLY A 83 -29.74 22.61 -13.50
CA GLY A 83 -29.82 24.04 -13.18
C GLY A 83 -31.07 24.48 -12.40
N GLU A 84 -32.09 23.63 -12.28
CA GLU A 84 -33.33 23.90 -11.55
C GLU A 84 -33.55 22.93 -10.38
N ALA A 85 -33.19 21.67 -10.57
CA ALA A 85 -33.31 20.58 -9.64
C ALA A 85 -31.97 19.82 -9.49
N ILE A 86 -31.91 18.98 -8.46
CA ILE A 86 -30.71 18.23 -8.09
C ILE A 86 -31.11 16.79 -7.74
N ALA A 87 -30.36 15.84 -8.28
CA ALA A 87 -30.34 14.45 -7.85
C ALA A 87 -28.99 14.09 -7.25
N LYS A 88 -29.00 13.28 -6.19
CA LYS A 88 -27.79 12.90 -5.45
C LYS A 88 -27.76 11.41 -5.18
N ARG A 89 -26.60 10.78 -5.37
CA ARG A 89 -26.34 9.39 -5.03
C ARG A 89 -25.03 9.26 -4.26
N ARG A 90 -25.02 8.42 -3.23
CA ARG A 90 -23.83 8.13 -2.44
C ARG A 90 -23.26 6.77 -2.83
N VAL A 91 -21.97 6.75 -3.10
CA VAL A 91 -21.19 5.55 -3.44
C VAL A 91 -20.21 5.29 -2.30
N ALA A 92 -20.25 4.09 -1.71
CA ALA A 92 -19.26 3.67 -0.72
C ALA A 92 -18.04 3.10 -1.45
N VAL A 93 -16.85 3.68 -1.21
CA VAL A 93 -15.62 3.19 -1.83
C VAL A 93 -14.73 2.59 -0.75
N GLU A 94 -14.33 1.34 -0.92
CA GLU A 94 -13.39 0.65 -0.04
C GLU A 94 -12.05 0.49 -0.78
N VAL A 95 -10.99 1.10 -0.25
CA VAL A 95 -9.62 0.88 -0.71
C VAL A 95 -8.93 -0.03 0.29
N LYS A 96 -8.48 -1.18 -0.20
CA LYS A 96 -7.79 -2.19 0.61
C LYS A 96 -6.30 -1.92 0.61
N MET A 97 -5.72 -2.05 1.80
CA MET A 97 -4.28 -1.98 2.00
C MET A 97 -3.58 -3.07 1.19
N VAL A 98 -2.46 -2.72 0.56
CA VAL A 98 -1.56 -3.66 -0.10
C VAL A 98 -0.36 -3.87 0.83
N ASN A 99 0.01 -5.14 1.02
CA ASN A 99 1.14 -5.53 1.86
C ASN A 99 2.45 -4.91 1.32
N THR A 100 3.23 -4.29 2.19
CA THR A 100 4.56 -3.76 1.88
C THR A 100 5.64 -4.66 2.45
N ALA A 101 6.88 -4.57 1.96
CA ALA A 101 7.97 -5.31 2.60
C ALA A 101 8.32 -4.64 3.93
N PRO A 102 8.73 -5.41 4.96
CA PRO A 102 9.28 -4.81 6.17
C PRO A 102 10.51 -3.98 5.83
N VAL A 103 10.80 -2.96 6.63
CA VAL A 103 11.98 -2.11 6.49
C VAL A 103 12.97 -2.45 7.59
N LEU A 104 14.11 -3.03 7.22
CA LEU A 104 15.22 -3.29 8.13
C LEU A 104 16.01 -1.99 8.35
N GLU A 105 16.25 -1.60 9.60
CA GLU A 105 17.11 -0.45 9.88
C GLU A 105 18.54 -0.74 9.39
N PRO A 106 19.29 0.27 8.90
CA PRO A 106 20.66 0.08 8.46
C PRO A 106 21.53 -0.55 9.54
N ILE A 107 22.25 -1.62 9.18
CA ILE A 107 23.23 -2.26 10.07
C ILE A 107 24.61 -1.91 9.57
N ASP A 108 25.36 -1.15 10.38
CA ASP A 108 26.74 -0.78 10.07
C ASP A 108 27.68 -1.99 10.07
N ASP A 109 28.74 -1.90 9.26
CA ASP A 109 29.84 -2.86 9.30
C ASP A 109 30.51 -2.88 10.68
N ILE A 110 30.97 -4.06 11.11
CA ILE A 110 31.47 -4.30 12.46
C ILE A 110 32.95 -4.65 12.41
N THR A 111 33.75 -4.00 13.26
CA THR A 111 35.15 -4.40 13.51
C THR A 111 35.32 -4.81 14.97
N VAL A 112 35.79 -6.04 15.20
CA VAL A 112 36.05 -6.60 16.53
C VAL A 112 37.42 -7.28 16.56
N SER A 113 37.96 -7.53 17.75
CA SER A 113 39.13 -8.39 17.92
C SER A 113 38.74 -9.83 18.25
N GLU A 114 39.62 -10.78 17.96
CA GLU A 114 39.43 -12.18 18.38
C GLU A 114 39.13 -12.30 19.89
N GLY A 115 38.13 -13.11 20.22
CA GLY A 115 37.62 -13.31 21.57
C GLY A 115 36.51 -12.33 21.98
N GLU A 116 36.19 -11.34 21.16
CA GLU A 116 35.08 -10.41 21.41
C GLU A 116 33.75 -10.95 20.84
N THR A 117 32.66 -10.49 21.43
CA THR A 117 31.29 -10.86 21.04
C THR A 117 30.69 -9.79 20.14
N ILE A 118 30.24 -10.21 18.97
CA ILE A 118 29.46 -9.43 18.01
C ILE A 118 27.98 -9.55 18.39
N ARG A 119 27.24 -8.44 18.30
CA ARG A 119 25.78 -8.39 18.46
C ARG A 119 25.18 -7.53 17.36
N LEU A 120 24.38 -8.13 16.50
CA LEU A 120 23.69 -7.43 15.42
C LEU A 120 22.45 -6.72 15.97
N PRO A 121 22.29 -5.40 15.75
CA PRO A 121 21.08 -4.68 16.11
C PRO A 121 19.96 -5.03 15.12
N LEU A 122 19.16 -6.04 15.47
CA LEU A 122 18.01 -6.45 14.67
C LEU A 122 16.81 -5.54 14.96
N VAL A 123 16.70 -4.44 14.22
CA VAL A 123 15.59 -3.49 14.32
C VAL A 123 14.95 -3.36 12.95
N ALA A 124 13.63 -3.56 12.89
CA ALA A 124 12.86 -3.42 11.67
C ALA A 124 11.45 -2.93 12.01
N SER A 125 10.77 -2.40 11.01
CA SER A 125 9.38 -1.95 11.12
C SER A 125 8.58 -2.40 9.91
N ASP A 126 7.30 -2.59 10.10
CA ASP A 126 6.34 -2.94 9.06
C ASP A 126 5.20 -1.92 9.04
N ARG A 127 4.76 -1.49 7.85
CA ARG A 127 3.74 -0.43 7.74
C ARG A 127 2.37 -0.94 8.19
N GLU A 128 2.05 -2.17 7.84
CA GLU A 128 0.80 -2.85 8.18
C GLU A 128 0.78 -3.28 9.66
N GLY A 129 1.96 -3.38 10.29
CA GLY A 129 2.13 -3.85 11.66
C GLY A 129 2.17 -5.37 11.73
N ASP A 130 2.52 -6.03 10.63
CA ASP A 130 2.58 -7.48 10.55
C ASP A 130 3.74 -8.04 11.40
N PRO A 131 3.61 -9.28 11.94
CA PRO A 131 4.65 -9.88 12.76
C PRO A 131 5.94 -10.14 11.96
N LEU A 132 7.07 -9.70 12.52
CA LEU A 132 8.37 -9.82 11.87
C LEU A 132 9.18 -11.01 12.37
N VAL A 133 9.82 -11.69 11.42
CA VAL A 133 10.76 -12.79 11.66
C VAL A 133 12.10 -12.43 11.06
N PHE A 134 13.16 -12.55 11.88
CA PHE A 134 14.53 -12.32 11.44
C PHE A 134 15.26 -13.64 11.20
N GLU A 135 16.13 -13.64 10.20
CA GLU A 135 17.06 -14.71 9.88
C GLU A 135 18.46 -14.13 9.69
N VAL A 136 19.46 -14.79 10.26
CA VAL A 136 20.88 -14.44 10.12
C VAL A 136 21.58 -15.62 9.47
N ASP A 137 22.23 -15.38 8.34
CA ASP A 137 22.96 -16.40 7.59
C ASP A 137 24.33 -15.88 7.12
N GLY A 138 25.19 -16.78 6.66
CA GLY A 138 26.56 -16.52 6.26
C GLY A 138 27.54 -17.03 7.30
N TRP A 139 28.54 -16.21 7.62
CA TRP A 139 29.62 -16.61 8.52
C TRP A 139 29.15 -16.87 9.97
N MET A 140 28.15 -16.12 10.42
CA MET A 140 27.40 -16.41 11.65
C MET A 140 25.95 -16.76 11.31
N GLN A 141 25.29 -17.51 12.19
CA GLN A 141 23.94 -18.07 12.00
C GLN A 141 22.93 -17.56 13.04
N GLU A 142 23.39 -16.71 13.95
CA GLU A 142 22.63 -16.14 15.05
C GLU A 142 22.98 -14.65 15.16
N ALA A 143 22.15 -13.84 15.80
CA ALA A 143 22.41 -12.40 15.97
C ALA A 143 23.58 -12.09 16.91
N GLU A 144 24.01 -13.07 17.71
CA GLU A 144 25.14 -12.97 18.64
C GLU A 144 26.17 -14.05 18.32
N TYR A 145 27.44 -13.64 18.16
CA TYR A 145 28.54 -14.56 17.88
C TYR A 145 29.80 -14.12 18.64
N THR A 146 30.42 -15.05 19.37
CA THR A 146 31.69 -14.78 20.06
C THR A 146 32.82 -15.32 19.21
N THR A 147 33.67 -14.41 18.73
CA THR A 147 34.81 -14.75 17.88
C THR A 147 35.84 -15.60 18.63
N THR A 148 36.46 -16.49 17.89
CA THR A 148 37.57 -17.34 18.30
C THR A 148 38.86 -16.83 17.67
N TYR A 149 39.97 -17.53 17.92
CA TYR A 149 41.25 -17.17 17.35
C TYR A 149 41.53 -17.79 15.97
N ASP A 150 40.53 -18.44 15.38
CA ASP A 150 40.59 -18.96 14.00
C ASP A 150 39.76 -18.09 13.05
N ASP A 151 39.20 -17.00 13.57
CA ASP A 151 38.21 -16.16 12.92
C ASP A 151 38.79 -14.86 12.34
N ALA A 152 40.09 -14.59 12.50
CA ALA A 152 40.71 -13.39 11.93
C ALA A 152 40.52 -13.29 10.41
N GLY A 153 40.08 -12.11 9.94
CA GLY A 153 39.80 -11.86 8.53
C GLY A 153 38.54 -11.02 8.30
N GLU A 154 38.14 -10.93 7.04
CA GLU A 154 36.90 -10.30 6.60
C GLU A 154 35.82 -11.36 6.37
N HIS A 155 34.63 -11.11 6.90
CA HIS A 155 33.47 -11.99 6.79
C HIS A 155 32.25 -11.22 6.34
N THR A 156 31.26 -11.94 5.82
CA THR A 156 29.96 -11.37 5.44
C THR A 156 28.85 -12.13 6.13
N VAL A 157 27.89 -11.38 6.63
CA VAL A 157 26.67 -11.90 7.27
C VAL A 157 25.48 -11.26 6.59
N ARG A 158 24.51 -12.07 6.19
CA ARG A 158 23.24 -11.58 5.65
C ARG A 158 22.20 -11.61 6.76
N VAL A 159 21.58 -10.47 6.99
CA VAL A 159 20.40 -10.34 7.85
C VAL A 159 19.20 -10.19 6.93
N THR A 160 18.18 -11.03 7.13
CA THR A 160 16.91 -10.97 6.41
C THR A 160 15.79 -10.77 7.42
N VAL A 161 14.82 -9.92 7.10
CA VAL A 161 13.57 -9.77 7.85
C VAL A 161 12.40 -10.02 6.92
N THR A 162 11.37 -10.72 7.41
CA THR A 162 10.16 -11.03 6.67
C THR A 162 8.92 -10.87 7.55
N ASP A 163 7.83 -10.44 6.92
CA ASP A 163 6.46 -10.44 7.45
C ASP A 163 5.70 -11.75 7.10
N GLY A 164 6.37 -12.70 6.43
CA GLY A 164 5.80 -13.95 5.92
C GLY A 164 5.29 -13.90 4.47
N GLN A 165 5.27 -12.73 3.84
CA GLN A 165 4.88 -12.53 2.43
C GLN A 165 6.00 -11.90 1.60
N LEU A 166 6.63 -10.85 2.13
CA LEU A 166 7.71 -10.09 1.54
C LEU A 166 8.92 -10.08 2.46
N ILE A 167 10.07 -9.66 1.92
CA ILE A 167 11.35 -9.65 2.64
C ILE A 167 12.11 -8.36 2.38
N ASP A 168 12.92 -7.97 3.36
CA ASP A 168 14.04 -7.04 3.19
C ASP A 168 15.31 -7.67 3.75
N SER A 169 16.47 -7.31 3.20
CA SER A 169 17.74 -7.92 3.61
C SER A 169 18.93 -6.98 3.43
N GLN A 170 19.89 -7.11 4.33
CA GLN A 170 21.15 -6.39 4.29
C GLN A 170 22.34 -7.34 4.47
N VAL A 171 23.46 -6.99 3.86
CA VAL A 171 24.75 -7.69 4.05
C VAL A 171 25.64 -6.80 4.90
N VAL A 172 26.09 -7.35 6.03
CA VAL A 172 26.98 -6.71 7.00
C VAL A 172 28.38 -7.29 6.82
N HIS A 173 29.38 -6.42 6.69
CA HIS A 173 30.78 -6.84 6.67
C HIS A 173 31.33 -6.85 8.09
N ILE A 174 32.06 -7.91 8.43
CA ILE A 174 32.65 -8.10 9.74
C ILE A 174 34.15 -8.28 9.59
N THR A 175 34.92 -7.37 10.16
CA THR A 175 36.37 -7.45 10.25
C THR A 175 36.77 -7.96 11.62
N VAL A 176 37.42 -9.13 11.67
CA VAL A 176 37.98 -9.70 12.91
C VAL A 176 39.49 -9.47 12.93
N LEU A 177 39.94 -8.64 13.87
CA LEU A 177 41.34 -8.30 14.07
C LEU A 177 42.08 -9.40 14.83
N ASN A 178 43.16 -9.90 14.23
CA ASN A 178 44.03 -10.90 14.84
C ASN A 178 44.69 -10.39 16.13
N LYS A 179 44.62 -11.19 17.19
CA LYS A 179 45.24 -10.93 18.49
C LYS A 179 46.47 -11.81 18.67
N ASN A 180 47.64 -11.18 18.81
CA ASN A 180 48.90 -11.92 18.94
C ASN A 180 48.89 -12.83 20.19
N ARG A 181 49.33 -14.08 20.02
CA ARG A 181 49.39 -15.09 21.08
C ARG A 181 50.81 -15.59 21.31
N PRO A 182 51.21 -15.85 22.57
CA PRO A 182 52.47 -16.53 22.84
C PRO A 182 52.44 -17.97 22.28
N PRO A 183 53.58 -18.50 21.82
CA PRO A 183 53.65 -19.83 21.20
C PRO A 183 53.29 -20.94 22.21
N VAL A 184 52.55 -21.95 21.74
CA VAL A 184 52.24 -23.15 22.53
C VAL A 184 53.17 -24.28 22.11
N PHE A 185 53.98 -24.77 23.03
CA PHE A 185 54.79 -25.97 22.81
C PHE A 185 53.90 -27.23 22.93
N LYS A 186 53.80 -28.02 21.85
CA LYS A 186 53.30 -29.39 21.96
C LYS A 186 54.47 -30.28 22.40
N VAL A 187 54.39 -30.84 23.60
CA VAL A 187 55.32 -31.91 24.00
C VAL A 187 54.88 -33.18 23.25
N PRO A 188 55.75 -33.81 22.44
CA PRO A 188 55.43 -35.08 21.80
C PRO A 188 55.15 -36.16 22.86
N ALA A 189 54.17 -37.01 22.61
CA ALA A 189 53.86 -38.20 23.42
C ALA A 189 54.96 -39.27 23.30
#